data_AF-A0A645CG62-F1
#
_entry.id   AF-A0A645CG62-F1
#
_cell.length_a   1.000
_cell.length_b   1.000
_cell.length_c   1.000
_cell.angle_alpha   90.00
_cell.angle_beta   90.00
_cell.angle_gamma   90.00
#
_symmetry.space_group_name_H-M   'P 1'
#
loop_
_entity.id
_entity.type
_entity.pdbx_description
1 polymer ?
#
loop_
_entity_poly.entity_id
_entity_poly.type
_entity_poly.pdbx_seq_one_letter_code
_entity_poly.pdbx_strand_id
1 'polypeptide(L)'
;MLPVLASPAGTGLTGQGWASFCPTRDLVDSYEMIDGKTIYESSLYDMENPWENRDTRLKKTFFLPGYECLRPNGQYEPYMPHPAFNRPERINNEGGGITGYMYLKYNDQTLTTPSRSWINFSLYRYAEVLLIAAEALNEYDPGNNRIVEYVDQVRQRAGLPSVSSVQNDQYKMRTYIREERRHEFVAEHKRYFDILRWKTAEIVLNKPGYGINKDENSAIGDYTQEMFLGQNRTFDPSKHYLWPIPQKALDNNLNLKQNPNW
;
A
#
# COMPACT_ATOMS: atom_id res chain seq x y z
N MET A 1 -12.44 19.41 8.87
CA MET A 1 -11.00 19.39 8.57
C MET A 1 -10.80 18.30 7.53
N LEU A 2 -10.58 18.66 6.25
CA LEU A 2 -10.28 17.67 5.21
C LEU A 2 -8.93 17.02 5.57
N PRO A 3 -8.84 15.70 5.77
CA PRO A 3 -7.56 15.04 5.99
C PRO A 3 -6.82 14.99 4.64
N VAL A 4 -6.26 16.13 4.24
CA VAL A 4 -5.15 16.18 3.28
C VAL A 4 -3.82 15.87 3.98
N LEU A 5 -3.83 15.65 5.30
CA LEU A 5 -2.63 15.72 6.13
C LEU A 5 -2.50 14.50 7.03
N ALA A 6 -2.01 13.40 6.47
CA ALA A 6 -1.02 12.58 7.17
C ALA A 6 -0.33 11.69 6.13
N SER A 7 0.79 12.20 5.60
CA SER A 7 1.81 11.33 5.05
C SER A 7 2.29 10.39 6.17
N PRO A 8 2.70 9.14 5.90
CA PRO A 8 3.40 8.33 6.89
C PRO A 8 4.72 8.97 7.36
N ALA A 9 5.09 10.15 6.85
CA ALA A 9 6.18 11.00 7.30
C ALA A 9 6.38 10.96 8.81
N GLY A 10 7.53 10.43 9.19
CA GLY A 10 7.94 10.22 10.56
C GLY A 10 9.43 9.91 10.62
N THR A 11 9.84 9.44 11.79
CA THR A 11 11.21 9.03 12.09
C THR A 11 11.37 7.52 11.97
N GLY A 12 12.59 7.04 11.73
CA GLY A 12 12.90 5.61 11.87
C GLY A 12 13.10 5.14 13.31
N LEU A 13 12.93 6.02 14.31
CA LEU A 13 12.81 5.60 15.70
C LEU A 13 11.49 4.88 15.96
N THR A 14 11.56 3.57 16.19
CA THR A 14 10.42 2.75 16.55
C THR A 14 10.09 2.89 18.05
N GLY A 15 8.79 2.94 18.38
CA GLY A 15 8.30 3.02 19.77
C GLY A 15 7.97 4.43 20.29
N GLN A 16 8.10 5.46 19.45
CA GLN A 16 7.67 6.83 19.77
C GLN A 16 6.70 7.44 18.74
N GLY A 17 6.27 6.65 17.75
CA GLY A 17 5.29 7.04 16.74
C GLY A 17 3.90 6.49 17.03
N TRP A 18 2.91 6.89 16.23
CA TRP A 18 1.50 6.51 16.42
C TRP A 18 1.05 5.28 15.63
N ALA A 19 1.84 4.84 14.64
CA ALA A 19 1.51 3.73 13.74
C ALA A 19 0.10 3.81 13.10
N SER A 20 -0.41 5.01 12.84
CA SER A 20 -1.81 5.25 12.45
C SER A 20 -2.18 4.70 11.06
N PHE A 21 -1.18 4.42 10.21
CA PHE A 21 -1.40 3.88 8.87
C PHE A 21 -0.71 2.52 8.74
N CYS A 22 -1.53 1.50 8.59
CA CYS A 22 -1.13 0.10 8.62
C CYS A 22 -1.38 -0.54 7.24
N PRO A 23 -0.32 -0.85 6.47
CA PRO A 23 -0.44 -1.65 5.25
C PRO A 23 -1.12 -2.98 5.53
N THR A 24 -2.01 -3.42 4.66
CA THR A 24 -2.61 -4.76 4.77
C THR A 24 -1.67 -5.82 4.23
N ARG A 25 -1.79 -7.04 4.74
CA ARG A 25 -1.14 -8.21 4.16
C ARG A 25 -1.43 -8.38 2.67
N ASP A 26 -2.68 -8.16 2.25
CA ASP A 26 -3.08 -8.17 0.83
C ASP A 26 -2.26 -7.21 -0.07
N LEU A 27 -1.72 -6.12 0.49
CA LEU A 27 -0.82 -5.23 -0.26
C LEU A 27 0.63 -5.73 -0.22
N VAL A 28 1.09 -6.25 0.93
CA VAL A 28 2.46 -6.77 1.10
C VAL A 28 2.67 -8.01 0.24
N ASP A 29 1.72 -8.93 0.25
CA ASP A 29 1.77 -10.20 -0.48
C ASP A 29 1.60 -9.99 -2.00
N SER A 30 0.97 -8.90 -2.43
CA SER A 30 0.78 -8.63 -3.86
C SER A 30 2.03 -8.15 -4.61
N TYR A 31 3.12 -7.83 -3.91
CA TYR A 31 4.39 -7.53 -4.58
C TYR A 31 4.91 -8.79 -5.27
N GLU A 32 5.26 -8.69 -6.54
CA GLU A 32 5.79 -9.81 -7.30
C GLU A 32 7.15 -10.28 -6.75
N MET A 33 7.50 -11.52 -7.07
CA MET A 33 8.87 -12.00 -7.02
C MET A 33 9.68 -11.37 -8.18
N ILE A 34 11.01 -11.45 -8.13
CA ILE A 34 11.91 -10.91 -9.17
C ILE A 34 11.70 -11.56 -10.55
N ASP A 35 11.04 -12.72 -10.61
CA ASP A 35 10.65 -13.39 -11.85
C ASP A 35 9.27 -12.93 -12.39
N GLY A 36 8.63 -11.95 -11.74
CA GLY A 36 7.33 -11.40 -12.13
C GLY A 36 6.14 -12.29 -11.77
N LYS A 37 6.34 -13.33 -10.96
CA LYS A 37 5.25 -14.19 -10.46
C LYS A 37 4.82 -13.76 -9.07
N THR A 38 3.63 -14.21 -8.67
CA THR A 38 3.17 -14.02 -7.29
C THR A 38 3.95 -14.92 -6.31
N ILE A 39 3.85 -14.61 -5.02
CA ILE A 39 4.42 -15.47 -3.95
C ILE A 39 3.81 -16.87 -3.91
N TYR A 40 2.65 -17.06 -4.54
CA TYR A 40 1.93 -18.34 -4.58
C TYR A 40 2.37 -19.23 -5.74
N GLU A 41 3.04 -18.66 -6.75
CA GLU A 41 3.35 -19.35 -8.02
C GLU A 41 4.85 -19.48 -8.27
N SER A 42 5.67 -18.61 -7.68
CA SER A 42 7.11 -18.64 -7.88
C SER A 42 7.78 -19.68 -6.99
N SER A 43 8.71 -20.44 -7.57
CA SER A 43 9.61 -21.30 -6.81
C SER A 43 10.69 -20.53 -6.04
N LEU A 44 10.79 -19.21 -6.23
CA LEU A 44 11.74 -18.35 -5.52
C LEU A 44 11.25 -17.93 -4.13
N TYR A 45 9.97 -18.15 -3.82
CA TYR A 45 9.40 -17.72 -2.55
C TYR A 45 9.82 -18.68 -1.45
N ASP A 46 10.41 -18.12 -0.39
CA ASP A 46 10.82 -18.84 0.81
C ASP A 46 9.99 -18.30 1.99
N MET A 47 9.23 -19.18 2.64
CA MET A 47 8.36 -18.81 3.77
C MET A 47 9.16 -18.37 5.00
N GLU A 48 10.40 -18.84 5.15
CA GLU A 48 11.31 -18.45 6.24
C GLU A 48 12.00 -17.10 5.93
N ASN A 49 12.13 -16.77 4.65
CA ASN A 49 12.76 -15.53 4.16
C ASN A 49 11.83 -14.76 3.19
N PRO A 50 10.60 -14.38 3.62
CA PRO A 50 9.52 -13.96 2.71
C PRO A 50 9.75 -12.62 2.00
N TRP A 51 10.76 -11.89 2.43
CA TRP A 51 11.13 -10.58 1.87
C TRP A 51 12.20 -10.69 0.78
N GLU A 52 12.85 -11.83 0.63
CA GLU A 52 13.90 -12.04 -0.36
C GLU A 52 13.35 -12.39 -1.73
N ASN A 53 14.12 -12.08 -2.79
CA ASN A 53 13.74 -12.30 -4.18
C ASN A 53 12.41 -11.65 -4.58
N ARG A 54 12.04 -10.54 -3.93
CA ARG A 54 10.83 -9.74 -4.22
C ARG A 54 11.17 -8.51 -5.06
N ASP A 55 10.12 -7.91 -5.63
CA ASP A 55 10.14 -6.52 -6.10
C ASP A 55 10.88 -5.62 -5.09
N THR A 56 11.93 -4.94 -5.56
CA THR A 56 12.82 -4.15 -4.72
C THR A 56 12.13 -3.00 -3.98
N ARG A 57 10.94 -2.59 -4.43
CA ARG A 57 10.11 -1.58 -3.77
C ARG A 57 9.55 -2.07 -2.45
N LEU A 58 9.33 -3.38 -2.26
CA LEU A 58 8.75 -3.93 -1.03
C LEU A 58 9.52 -3.48 0.22
N LYS A 59 10.83 -3.76 0.25
CA LYS A 59 11.73 -3.39 1.36
C LYS A 59 11.99 -1.89 1.48
N LYS A 60 11.69 -1.10 0.45
CA LYS A 60 11.78 0.37 0.48
C LYS A 60 10.47 1.01 0.93
N THR A 61 9.38 0.25 0.94
CA THR A 61 8.04 0.76 1.16
C THR A 61 7.54 0.50 2.56
N PHE A 62 7.93 -0.62 3.18
CA PHE A 62 7.40 -1.06 4.47
C PHE A 62 8.50 -1.32 5.50
N PHE A 63 8.19 -1.02 6.77
CA PHE A 63 8.79 -1.67 7.92
C PHE A 63 8.18 -3.06 8.03
N LEU A 64 8.95 -4.06 7.59
CA LEU A 64 8.57 -5.48 7.60
C LEU A 64 9.05 -6.14 8.90
N PRO A 65 8.35 -7.15 9.42
CA PRO A 65 8.85 -7.96 10.53
C PRO A 65 10.29 -8.42 10.30
N GLY A 66 11.14 -8.25 11.32
CA GLY A 66 12.58 -8.51 11.22
C GLY A 66 13.43 -7.33 10.68
N TYR A 67 12.82 -6.21 10.30
CA TYR A 67 13.56 -5.02 9.91
C TYR A 67 14.35 -4.44 11.10
N GLU A 68 15.66 -4.28 10.97
CA GLU A 68 16.52 -3.66 11.99
C GLU A 68 16.21 -2.17 12.13
N CYS A 69 15.55 -1.78 13.22
CA CYS A 69 15.13 -0.40 13.44
C CYS A 69 15.86 0.23 14.63
N LEU A 70 16.15 1.53 14.51
CA LEU A 70 16.79 2.30 15.56
C LEU A 70 15.82 2.46 16.74
N ARG A 71 16.30 2.19 17.94
CA ARG A 71 15.55 2.29 19.19
C ARG A 71 15.93 3.56 19.96
N PRO A 72 15.10 4.03 20.90
CA PRO A 72 15.41 5.21 21.72
C PRO A 72 16.71 5.09 22.54
N ASN A 73 17.15 3.87 22.84
CA ASN A 73 18.42 3.58 23.51
C ASN A 73 19.65 3.65 22.56
N GLY A 74 19.45 3.97 21.28
CA GLY A 74 20.50 4.07 20.26
C GLY A 74 20.91 2.73 19.63
N GLN A 75 20.33 1.60 20.04
CA GLN A 75 20.61 0.29 19.46
C GLN A 75 19.69 -0.01 18.27
N TYR A 76 20.16 -0.88 17.38
CA TYR A 76 19.33 -1.48 16.35
C TYR A 76 18.78 -2.80 16.88
N GLU A 77 17.47 -2.96 16.80
CA GLU A 77 16.81 -4.21 17.16
C GLU A 77 15.72 -4.51 16.12
N PRO A 78 15.46 -5.80 15.84
CA PRO A 78 14.48 -6.17 14.84
C PRO A 78 13.07 -5.72 15.26
N TYR A 79 12.31 -5.25 14.28
CA TYR A 79 10.90 -4.92 14.44
C TYR A 79 10.08 -6.20 14.63
N MET A 80 9.42 -6.32 15.79
CA MET A 80 8.71 -7.53 16.22
C MET A 80 7.26 -7.19 16.61
N PRO A 81 6.33 -7.15 15.64
CA PRO A 81 4.98 -6.67 15.87
C PRO A 81 4.03 -7.66 16.56
N HIS A 82 4.42 -8.92 16.77
CA HIS A 82 3.51 -9.88 17.39
C HIS A 82 3.24 -9.51 18.87
N PRO A 83 1.99 -9.61 19.36
CA PRO A 83 1.64 -9.35 20.76
C PRO A 83 2.50 -10.06 21.81
N ALA A 84 3.02 -11.26 21.53
CA ALA A 84 3.81 -12.01 22.53
C ALA A 84 5.25 -11.54 22.73
N PHE A 85 5.84 -10.79 21.79
CA PHE A 85 7.22 -10.31 21.97
C PHE A 85 7.33 -9.19 23.03
N ASN A 86 6.23 -8.80 23.68
CA ASN A 86 6.15 -7.75 24.70
C ASN A 86 6.92 -6.47 24.32
N ARG A 87 6.80 -6.05 23.06
CA ARG A 87 7.42 -4.84 22.53
C ARG A 87 6.43 -3.67 22.46
N PRO A 88 6.89 -2.41 22.50
CA PRO A 88 6.02 -1.23 22.32
C PRO A 88 5.30 -1.20 20.97
N GLU A 89 5.93 -1.70 19.90
CA GLU A 89 5.35 -1.71 18.56
C GLU A 89 4.38 -2.87 18.27
N ARG A 90 4.08 -3.70 19.28
CA ARG A 90 3.23 -4.88 19.07
C ARG A 90 1.83 -4.47 18.64
N ILE A 91 1.17 -5.32 17.87
CA ILE A 91 -0.19 -5.10 17.39
C ILE A 91 -1.13 -4.80 18.56
N ASN A 92 -2.05 -3.85 18.34
CA ASN A 92 -3.02 -3.37 19.33
C ASN A 92 -2.41 -2.72 20.58
N ASN A 93 -1.15 -2.27 20.50
CA ASN A 93 -0.55 -1.38 21.49
C ASN A 93 -0.48 0.05 20.95
N GLU A 94 -0.42 1.05 21.84
CA GLU A 94 -0.13 2.42 21.43
C GLU A 94 1.24 2.49 20.74
N GLY A 95 1.26 3.00 19.51
CA GLY A 95 2.45 3.02 18.65
C GLY A 95 2.76 1.70 17.93
N GLY A 96 1.92 0.67 18.08
CA GLY A 96 1.97 -0.58 17.33
C GLY A 96 0.78 -0.73 16.38
N GLY A 97 1.06 -0.85 15.09
CA GLY A 97 0.02 -0.89 14.06
C GLY A 97 -0.90 -2.12 14.17
N ILE A 98 -2.12 -2.04 13.64
CA ILE A 98 -3.14 -3.11 13.72
C ILE A 98 -2.94 -4.29 12.75
N THR A 99 -1.89 -4.26 11.92
CA THR A 99 -1.61 -5.30 10.91
C THR A 99 -0.24 -5.95 11.07
N GLY A 100 0.61 -5.41 11.94
CA GLY A 100 2.02 -5.79 12.02
C GLY A 100 2.90 -5.28 10.89
N TYR A 101 2.37 -4.51 9.94
CA TYR A 101 3.16 -3.77 8.96
C TYR A 101 3.05 -2.26 9.22
N MET A 102 4.11 -1.52 8.87
CA MET A 102 4.10 -0.05 8.85
C MET A 102 4.76 0.46 7.58
N TYR A 103 4.53 1.71 7.20
CA TYR A 103 5.20 2.32 6.05
C TYR A 103 6.63 2.72 6.41
N LEU A 104 7.59 2.40 5.55
CA LEU A 104 8.95 2.93 5.57
C LEU A 104 9.12 4.11 4.59
N LYS A 105 8.39 4.09 3.48
CA LYS A 105 8.42 5.18 2.50
C LYS A 105 8.02 6.49 3.15
N TYR A 106 8.78 7.54 2.86
CA TYR A 106 8.67 8.87 3.48
C TYR A 106 9.07 8.96 4.96
N ASN A 107 9.62 7.91 5.56
CA ASN A 107 10.29 7.99 6.86
C ASN A 107 11.77 8.29 6.72
N ASP A 108 12.26 9.21 7.54
CA ASP A 108 13.69 9.47 7.68
C ASP A 108 14.23 8.68 8.87
N GLN A 109 15.06 7.68 8.57
CA GLN A 109 15.58 6.77 9.58
C GLN A 109 16.73 7.33 10.41
N THR A 110 17.30 8.45 9.98
CA THR A 110 18.40 9.11 10.68
C THR A 110 17.90 10.08 11.74
N LEU A 111 16.62 10.45 11.69
CA LEU A 111 16.02 11.41 12.59
C LEU A 111 15.39 10.73 13.80
N THR A 112 15.56 11.38 14.95
CA THR A 112 14.98 10.96 16.23
C THR A 112 13.73 11.76 16.62
N THR A 113 13.36 12.78 15.85
CA THR A 113 12.15 13.58 16.10
C THR A 113 11.43 13.90 14.80
N PRO A 114 10.13 13.60 14.65
CA PRO A 114 9.40 13.81 13.40
C PRO A 114 9.40 15.26 12.91
N SER A 115 9.37 16.23 13.84
CA SER A 115 9.39 17.67 13.52
C SER A 115 10.68 18.15 12.85
N ARG A 116 11.73 17.32 12.80
CA ARG A 116 12.99 17.61 12.10
C ARG A 116 13.02 17.11 10.66
N SER A 117 12.01 16.36 10.23
CA SER A 117 11.94 15.81 8.88
C SER A 117 11.52 16.89 7.89
N TRP A 118 12.34 17.06 6.85
CA TRP A 118 12.05 17.92 5.69
C TRP A 118 11.63 17.09 4.48
N ILE A 119 10.96 15.95 4.73
CA ILE A 119 10.59 15.00 3.69
C ILE A 119 9.84 15.71 2.54
N ASN A 120 10.35 15.52 1.32
CA ASN A 120 9.72 16.09 0.13
C ASN A 120 8.65 15.13 -0.39
N PHE A 121 7.38 15.45 -0.12
CA PHE A 121 6.26 14.65 -0.56
C PHE A 121 5.92 14.94 -2.03
N SER A 122 6.03 13.93 -2.88
CA SER A 122 5.73 14.07 -4.31
C SER A 122 4.22 14.10 -4.56
N LEU A 123 3.71 15.20 -5.12
CA LEU A 123 2.31 15.28 -5.59
C LEU A 123 2.15 14.65 -6.99
N TYR A 124 3.12 14.90 -7.85
CA TYR A 124 3.24 14.36 -9.20
C TYR A 124 4.68 14.00 -9.47
N ARG A 125 4.90 12.90 -10.18
CA ARG A 125 6.22 12.46 -10.61
C ARG A 125 6.13 11.66 -11.90
N TYR A 126 7.25 11.54 -12.60
CA TYR A 126 7.29 11.02 -13.96
C TYR A 126 6.65 9.63 -14.14
N ALA A 127 6.81 8.71 -13.17
CA ALA A 127 6.16 7.40 -13.25
C ALA A 127 4.62 7.48 -13.34
N GLU A 128 4.00 8.51 -12.76
CA GLU A 128 2.55 8.73 -12.89
C GLU A 128 2.17 9.14 -14.30
N VAL A 129 2.99 9.96 -14.97
CA VAL A 129 2.78 10.33 -16.38
C VAL A 129 2.83 9.09 -17.27
N LEU A 130 3.83 8.23 -17.05
CA LEU A 130 3.97 6.96 -17.77
C LEU A 130 2.75 6.05 -17.57
N LEU A 131 2.33 5.84 -16.33
CA LEU A 131 1.22 4.93 -16.03
C LEU A 131 -0.16 5.50 -16.39
N ILE A 132 -0.34 6.83 -16.40
CA ILE A 132 -1.54 7.47 -16.97
C ILE A 132 -1.57 7.27 -18.49
N ALA A 133 -0.43 7.48 -19.17
CA ALA A 133 -0.34 7.29 -20.62
C ALA A 133 -0.57 5.82 -21.01
N ALA A 134 -0.01 4.87 -20.26
CA ALA A 134 -0.25 3.43 -20.45
C ALA A 134 -1.72 3.07 -20.25
N GLU A 135 -2.36 3.55 -19.16
CA GLU A 135 -3.77 3.29 -18.89
C GLU A 135 -4.66 3.87 -20.01
N ALA A 136 -4.45 5.13 -20.39
CA ALA A 136 -5.23 5.78 -21.45
C ALA A 136 -5.08 5.08 -22.81
N LEU A 137 -3.84 4.71 -23.19
CA LEU A 137 -3.61 3.95 -24.43
C LEU A 137 -4.23 2.57 -24.37
N ASN A 138 -4.13 1.85 -23.25
CA ASN A 138 -4.78 0.55 -23.11
C ASN A 138 -6.29 0.63 -23.27
N GLU A 139 -6.94 1.72 -22.86
CA GLU A 139 -8.38 1.89 -23.07
C GLU A 139 -8.75 2.34 -24.50
N TYR A 140 -7.90 3.12 -25.16
CA TYR A 140 -8.18 3.72 -26.47
C TYR A 140 -7.67 2.91 -27.67
N ASP A 141 -6.42 2.44 -27.60
CA ASP A 141 -5.71 1.69 -28.64
C ASP A 141 -4.89 0.54 -27.99
N PRO A 142 -5.55 -0.57 -27.59
CA PRO A 142 -4.90 -1.67 -26.86
C PRO A 142 -3.76 -2.37 -27.61
N GLY A 143 -3.66 -2.17 -28.93
CA GLY A 143 -2.60 -2.71 -29.77
C GLY A 143 -1.31 -1.90 -29.75
N ASN A 144 -1.32 -0.72 -29.12
CA ASN A 144 -0.19 0.21 -29.14
C ASN A 144 1.00 -0.35 -28.36
N ASN A 145 2.15 -0.46 -29.01
CA ASN A 145 3.38 -0.97 -28.38
C ASN A 145 3.89 -0.06 -27.24
N ARG A 146 3.53 1.24 -27.25
CA ARG A 146 3.92 2.19 -26.19
C ARG A 146 3.34 1.83 -24.82
N ILE A 147 2.26 1.04 -24.76
CA ILE A 147 1.69 0.59 -23.49
C ILE A 147 2.74 -0.19 -22.70
N VAL A 148 3.35 -1.21 -23.31
CA VAL A 148 4.43 -1.99 -22.69
C VAL A 148 5.64 -1.11 -22.41
N GLU A 149 6.05 -0.25 -23.35
CA GLU A 149 7.21 0.64 -23.16
C GLU A 149 7.06 1.55 -21.93
N TYR A 150 5.86 2.06 -21.65
CA TYR A 150 5.61 2.91 -20.50
C TYR A 150 5.53 2.14 -19.18
N VAL A 151 4.88 0.97 -19.18
CA VAL A 151 4.83 0.12 -17.98
C VAL A 151 6.22 -0.42 -17.64
N ASP A 152 6.98 -0.87 -18.64
CA ASP A 152 8.31 -1.45 -18.46
C ASP A 152 9.34 -0.44 -17.94
N GLN A 153 9.24 0.85 -18.31
CA GLN A 153 10.10 1.87 -17.71
C GLN A 153 9.97 1.94 -16.18
N VAL A 154 8.76 1.72 -15.64
CA VAL A 154 8.53 1.69 -14.19
C VAL A 154 9.04 0.38 -13.59
N ARG A 155 8.71 -0.75 -14.23
CA ARG A 155 9.05 -2.10 -13.77
C ARG A 155 10.53 -2.40 -13.78
N GLN A 156 11.24 -2.04 -14.86
CA GLN A 156 12.68 -2.29 -14.98
C GLN A 156 13.47 -1.52 -13.91
N ARG A 157 13.05 -0.29 -13.57
CA ARG A 157 13.66 0.46 -12.45
C ARG A 157 13.45 -0.23 -11.10
N ALA A 158 12.34 -0.96 -10.94
CA ALA A 158 12.07 -1.78 -9.76
C ALA A 158 12.73 -3.17 -9.81
N GLY A 159 13.39 -3.54 -10.92
CA GLY A 159 14.03 -4.84 -11.12
C GLY A 159 13.07 -5.96 -11.54
N LEU A 160 11.91 -5.62 -12.10
CA LEU A 160 10.89 -6.58 -12.52
C LEU A 160 10.93 -6.84 -14.04
N PRO A 161 10.49 -8.04 -14.49
CA PRO A 161 10.46 -8.38 -15.89
C PRO A 161 9.38 -7.60 -16.65
N SER A 162 9.53 -7.61 -17.98
CA SER A 162 8.60 -6.98 -18.91
C SER A 162 7.19 -7.59 -18.85
N VAL A 163 6.18 -6.78 -19.15
CA VAL A 163 4.78 -7.22 -19.35
C VAL A 163 4.44 -7.53 -20.81
N SER A 164 5.45 -7.68 -21.68
CA SER A 164 5.24 -7.93 -23.12
C SER A 164 4.43 -9.20 -23.42
N SER A 165 4.41 -10.17 -22.49
CA SER A 165 3.63 -11.42 -22.63
C SER A 165 2.12 -11.20 -22.71
N VAL A 166 1.63 -10.05 -22.22
CA VAL A 166 0.21 -9.65 -22.28
C VAL A 166 -0.05 -8.50 -23.25
N GLN A 167 0.91 -8.19 -24.13
CA GLN A 167 0.70 -7.24 -25.22
C GLN A 167 -0.55 -7.64 -26.04
N ASN A 168 -1.35 -6.65 -26.41
CA ASN A 168 -2.63 -6.79 -27.13
C ASN A 168 -3.77 -7.50 -26.36
N ASP A 169 -3.56 -7.96 -25.12
CA ASP A 169 -4.64 -8.42 -24.23
C ASP A 169 -5.06 -7.25 -23.32
N GLN A 170 -6.03 -6.45 -23.80
CA GLN A 170 -6.48 -5.24 -23.11
C GLN A 170 -6.86 -5.50 -21.64
N TYR A 171 -7.53 -6.62 -21.37
CA TYR A 171 -8.03 -6.93 -20.04
C TYR A 171 -6.90 -7.31 -19.08
N LYS A 172 -5.96 -8.15 -19.52
CA LYS A 172 -4.79 -8.48 -18.70
C LYS A 172 -3.88 -7.28 -18.52
N MET A 173 -3.62 -6.53 -19.57
CA MET A 173 -2.79 -5.32 -19.50
C MET A 173 -3.40 -4.27 -18.57
N ARG A 174 -4.73 -4.07 -18.59
CA ARG A 174 -5.43 -3.23 -17.60
C ARG A 174 -5.15 -3.69 -16.17
N THR A 175 -5.21 -4.99 -15.92
CA THR A 175 -4.94 -5.56 -14.60
C THR A 175 -3.49 -5.29 -14.16
N TYR A 176 -2.52 -5.51 -15.06
CA TYR A 176 -1.11 -5.17 -14.79
C TYR A 176 -0.90 -3.69 -14.51
N ILE A 177 -1.47 -2.79 -15.32
CA ILE A 177 -1.35 -1.34 -15.11
C ILE A 177 -1.94 -0.95 -13.74
N ARG A 178 -3.09 -1.51 -13.36
CA ARG A 178 -3.73 -1.21 -12.08
C ARG A 178 -2.93 -1.68 -10.87
N GLU A 179 -2.31 -2.86 -10.94
CA GLU A 179 -1.42 -3.34 -9.88
C GLU A 179 -0.08 -2.57 -9.88
N GLU A 180 0.49 -2.26 -11.04
CA GLU A 180 1.72 -1.46 -11.11
C GLU A 180 1.51 -0.08 -10.47
N ARG A 181 0.36 0.58 -10.73
CA ARG A 181 -0.02 1.81 -10.04
C ARG A 181 -0.15 1.63 -8.53
N ARG A 182 -0.69 0.48 -8.09
CA ARG A 182 -0.88 0.15 -6.67
C ARG A 182 0.45 0.06 -5.94
N HIS A 183 1.45 -0.61 -6.53
CA HIS A 183 2.78 -0.79 -5.93
C HIS A 183 3.64 0.47 -6.04
N GLU A 184 3.59 1.14 -7.18
CA GLU A 184 4.41 2.31 -7.45
C GLU A 184 4.03 3.49 -6.54
N PHE A 185 2.73 3.73 -6.35
CA PHE A 185 2.20 4.90 -5.62
C PHE A 185 1.73 4.60 -4.20
N VAL A 186 2.25 3.55 -3.57
CA VAL A 186 2.00 3.32 -2.14
C VAL A 186 2.39 4.55 -1.33
N ALA A 187 1.53 4.95 -0.40
CA ALA A 187 1.65 6.15 0.44
C ALA A 187 1.69 7.49 -0.32
N GLU A 188 1.23 7.55 -1.58
CA GLU A 188 1.21 8.79 -2.39
C GLU A 188 -0.21 9.31 -2.68
N HIS A 189 -1.19 8.93 -1.85
CA HIS A 189 -2.60 9.37 -1.96
C HIS A 189 -3.29 9.07 -3.31
N LYS A 190 -2.85 8.05 -4.05
CA LYS A 190 -3.48 7.67 -5.34
C LYS A 190 -4.54 6.57 -5.19
N ARG A 191 -4.29 5.58 -4.33
CA ARG A 191 -5.08 4.32 -4.30
C ARG A 191 -6.57 4.54 -4.04
N TYR A 192 -6.96 5.45 -3.13
CA TYR A 192 -8.37 5.72 -2.85
C TYR A 192 -9.10 6.22 -4.11
N PHE A 193 -8.55 7.21 -4.80
CA PHE A 193 -9.13 7.76 -6.02
C PHE A 193 -9.10 6.76 -7.18
N ASP A 194 -8.03 5.96 -7.30
CA ASP A 194 -7.93 4.88 -8.27
C ASP A 194 -9.08 3.85 -8.07
N ILE A 195 -9.33 3.41 -6.84
CA ILE A 195 -10.43 2.50 -6.52
C ILE A 195 -11.80 3.11 -6.88
N LEU A 196 -12.02 4.37 -6.53
CA LEU A 196 -13.30 5.05 -6.80
C LEU A 196 -13.55 5.22 -8.30
N ARG A 197 -12.56 5.70 -9.06
CA ARG A 197 -12.72 5.96 -10.50
C ARG A 197 -12.82 4.68 -11.32
N TRP A 198 -12.19 3.59 -10.86
CA TRP A 198 -12.33 2.27 -11.47
C TRP A 198 -13.63 1.56 -11.12
N LYS A 199 -14.44 2.11 -10.22
CA LYS A 199 -15.67 1.50 -9.72
C LYS A 199 -15.44 0.09 -9.17
N THR A 200 -14.42 -0.05 -8.30
CA THR A 200 -14.09 -1.33 -7.65
C THR A 200 -14.19 -1.26 -6.13
N ALA A 201 -14.72 -0.16 -5.59
CA ALA A 201 -14.73 0.11 -4.15
C ALA A 201 -15.52 -0.94 -3.37
N GLU A 202 -16.70 -1.35 -3.86
CA GLU A 202 -17.51 -2.40 -3.24
C GLU A 202 -16.82 -3.78 -3.24
N ILE A 203 -15.85 -4.00 -4.13
CA ILE A 203 -15.08 -5.26 -4.18
C ILE A 203 -13.92 -5.19 -3.18
N VAL A 204 -13.17 -4.08 -3.19
CA VAL A 204 -11.90 -4.01 -2.42
C VAL A 204 -12.08 -3.44 -1.01
N LEU A 205 -13.03 -2.53 -0.79
CA LEU A 205 -13.29 -1.89 0.50
C LEU A 205 -14.34 -2.63 1.35
N ASN A 206 -14.88 -3.75 0.86
CA ASN A 206 -15.65 -4.71 1.67
C ASN A 206 -14.81 -5.93 2.10
N LYS A 207 -13.56 -6.05 1.64
CA LYS A 207 -12.65 -7.11 2.13
C LYS A 207 -12.08 -6.69 3.49
N PRO A 208 -12.07 -7.57 4.50
CA PRO A 208 -11.41 -7.29 5.77
C PRO A 208 -9.93 -6.97 5.56
N GLY A 209 -9.41 -6.06 6.38
CA GLY A 209 -7.98 -5.75 6.44
C GLY A 209 -7.28 -6.74 7.36
N TYR A 210 -6.44 -7.60 6.79
CA TYR A 210 -5.62 -8.55 7.52
C TYR A 210 -4.17 -8.08 7.68
N GLY A 211 -3.55 -8.56 8.75
CA GLY A 211 -2.14 -8.39 9.07
C GLY A 211 -1.32 -9.67 8.95
N ILE A 212 -0.22 -9.73 9.67
CA ILE A 212 0.66 -10.91 9.85
C ILE A 212 -0.10 -12.16 10.31
N ASN A 213 0.57 -13.30 10.38
CA ASN A 213 0.04 -14.53 10.97
C ASN A 213 -0.41 -14.31 12.41
N LYS A 214 -1.53 -14.95 12.78
CA LYS A 214 -2.10 -14.89 14.13
C LYS A 214 -1.37 -15.78 15.12
N ASP A 215 -0.80 -16.89 14.65
CA ASP A 215 0.12 -17.72 15.43
C ASP A 215 1.55 -17.18 15.28
N GLU A 216 2.20 -16.90 16.39
CA GLU A 216 3.58 -16.38 16.45
C GLU A 216 4.64 -17.41 16.13
N ASN A 217 4.32 -18.69 16.27
CA ASN A 217 5.25 -19.77 15.98
C ASN A 217 5.29 -20.10 14.49
N SER A 218 4.31 -19.60 13.73
CA SER A 218 4.28 -19.72 12.28
C SER A 218 5.28 -18.76 11.64
N ALA A 219 5.99 -19.24 10.62
CA ALA A 219 6.84 -18.39 9.80
C ALA A 219 6.02 -17.20 9.29
N ILE A 220 6.56 -15.98 9.38
CA ILE A 220 5.83 -14.76 9.00
C ILE A 220 5.36 -14.81 7.53
N GLY A 221 6.14 -15.49 6.68
CA GLY A 221 5.87 -15.70 5.28
C GLY A 221 4.85 -16.80 4.95
N ASP A 222 4.45 -17.62 5.91
CA ASP A 222 3.52 -18.70 5.64
C ASP A 222 2.12 -18.11 5.37
N TYR A 223 1.73 -18.10 4.10
CA TYR A 223 0.44 -17.61 3.63
C TYR A 223 -0.71 -18.60 3.77
N THR A 224 -0.43 -19.81 4.28
CA THR A 224 -1.46 -20.83 4.54
C THR A 224 -2.10 -20.69 5.92
N GLN A 225 -1.50 -19.88 6.79
CA GLN A 225 -1.92 -19.70 8.17
C GLN A 225 -3.07 -18.71 8.34
N GLU A 226 -3.75 -18.83 9.48
CA GLU A 226 -4.76 -17.85 9.88
C GLU A 226 -4.11 -16.46 10.05
N MET A 227 -4.68 -15.47 9.38
CA MET A 227 -4.20 -14.10 9.43
C MET A 227 -4.80 -13.35 10.62
N PHE A 228 -4.01 -12.44 11.20
CA PHE A 228 -4.49 -11.50 12.21
C PHE A 228 -5.52 -10.55 11.60
N LEU A 229 -6.75 -10.54 12.10
CA LEU A 229 -7.79 -9.61 11.65
C LEU A 229 -7.54 -8.21 12.23
N GLY A 230 -7.15 -7.26 11.38
CA GLY A 230 -6.95 -5.88 11.79
C GLY A 230 -8.24 -5.06 11.80
N GLN A 231 -9.05 -5.16 10.74
CA GLN A 231 -10.28 -4.36 10.62
C GLN A 231 -11.32 -4.98 9.69
N ASN A 232 -12.59 -4.99 10.11
CA ASN A 232 -13.72 -5.20 9.21
C ASN A 232 -14.09 -3.91 8.48
N ARG A 233 -14.40 -4.00 7.19
CA ARG A 233 -14.65 -2.84 6.34
C ARG A 233 -15.99 -2.99 5.62
N THR A 234 -16.67 -1.87 5.42
CA THR A 234 -17.95 -1.82 4.73
C THR A 234 -17.96 -0.66 3.75
N PHE A 235 -18.42 -0.94 2.53
CA PHE A 235 -18.63 0.02 1.47
C PHE A 235 -20.00 -0.21 0.83
N ASP A 236 -20.85 0.81 0.90
CA ASP A 236 -22.17 0.84 0.29
C ASP A 236 -22.10 1.57 -1.06
N PRO A 237 -22.17 0.86 -2.20
CA PRO A 237 -22.08 1.47 -3.51
C PRO A 237 -23.22 2.43 -3.83
N SER A 238 -24.34 2.39 -3.09
CA SER A 238 -25.46 3.32 -3.30
C SER A 238 -25.15 4.76 -2.87
N LYS A 239 -24.13 4.96 -2.02
CA LYS A 239 -23.80 6.29 -1.45
C LYS A 239 -22.32 6.59 -1.25
N HIS A 240 -21.49 5.59 -0.89
CA HIS A 240 -20.09 5.84 -0.48
C HIS A 240 -19.14 6.22 -1.64
N TYR A 241 -19.61 6.20 -2.88
CA TYR A 241 -18.86 6.74 -4.03
C TYR A 241 -18.75 8.27 -4.03
N LEU A 242 -19.64 8.95 -3.32
CA LEU A 242 -19.64 10.40 -3.16
C LEU A 242 -19.62 10.72 -1.66
N TRP A 243 -18.90 11.76 -1.27
CA TRP A 243 -18.92 12.21 0.12
C TRP A 243 -20.19 13.00 0.43
N PRO A 244 -20.72 12.93 1.66
CA PRO A 244 -21.83 13.78 2.04
C PRO A 244 -21.42 15.24 1.96
N ILE A 245 -22.28 16.08 1.40
CA ILE A 245 -22.16 17.52 1.51
C ILE A 245 -22.39 17.88 2.99
N PRO A 246 -21.50 18.65 3.64
CA PRO A 246 -21.69 19.03 5.04
C PRO A 246 -23.02 19.73 5.27
N GLN A 247 -23.77 19.34 6.31
CA GLN A 247 -25.11 19.87 6.60
C GLN A 247 -25.16 21.40 6.62
N LYS A 248 -24.17 22.05 7.24
CA LYS A 248 -24.04 23.51 7.28
C LYS A 248 -23.99 24.16 5.88
N ALA A 249 -23.42 23.48 4.89
CA ALA A 249 -23.39 24.00 3.52
C ALA A 249 -24.77 23.94 2.84
N LEU A 250 -25.57 22.90 3.14
CA LEU A 250 -26.96 22.79 2.70
C LEU A 250 -27.84 23.86 3.37
N ASP A 251 -27.70 24.02 4.69
CA ASP A 251 -28.47 25.00 5.47
C ASP A 251 -28.23 26.44 4.98
N ASN A 252 -27.00 26.75 4.57
CA ASN A 252 -26.61 28.07 4.06
C ASN A 252 -27.01 28.32 2.60
N ASN A 253 -27.28 27.27 1.81
CA ASN A 253 -27.61 27.39 0.39
C ASN A 253 -28.71 26.41 0.01
N LEU A 254 -29.96 26.89 0.04
CA LEU A 254 -31.14 26.07 -0.27
C LEU A 254 -31.19 25.55 -1.72
N ASN A 255 -30.34 26.06 -2.63
CA ASN A 255 -30.22 25.52 -3.99
C ASN A 255 -29.27 24.31 -4.05
N LEU A 256 -28.48 24.05 -3.00
CA LEU A 256 -27.57 22.92 -2.93
C LEU A 256 -28.36 21.66 -2.54
N LYS A 257 -28.27 20.63 -3.36
CA LYS A 257 -28.90 19.33 -3.10
C LYS A 257 -27.83 18.34 -2.62
N GLN A 258 -28.21 17.49 -1.67
CA GLN A 258 -27.34 16.44 -1.16
C GLN A 258 -27.00 15.41 -2.26
N ASN A 259 -25.85 14.76 -2.12
CA ASN A 259 -25.49 13.60 -2.93
C ASN A 259 -26.48 12.44 -2.68
N PRO A 260 -26.70 11.55 -3.66
CA PRO A 260 -27.67 10.46 -3.51
C PRO A 260 -27.45 9.63 -2.23
N ASN A 261 -28.54 9.36 -1.51
CA ASN A 261 -28.60 8.46 -0.35
C ASN A 261 -27.76 8.89 0.87
N TRP A 262 -27.42 10.18 0.98
CA TRP A 262 -26.82 10.82 2.15
C TRP A 262 -27.78 11.76 2.88
#